data_AF-A0A1R1LCK8-F1
#
_entry.id   AF-A0A1R1LCK8-F1
#
_cell.length_a   1.000
_cell.length_b   1.000
_cell.length_c   1.000
_cell.angle_alpha   90.00
_cell.angle_beta   90.00
_cell.angle_gamma   90.00
#
_symmetry.space_group_name_H-M   'P 1'
#
loop_
_entity.id
_entity.type
_entity.pdbx_description
1 polymer ?
#
loop_
_entity_poly.entity_id
_entity_poly.type
_entity_poly.pdbx_seq_one_letter_code
_entity_poly.pdbx_strand_id
1 'polypeptide(L)' 'MEFYDVQIGFEIGALKEALIEPGTEGNGWVIQFRDIDDSLLPLTNGGHERVFHDLDVATRLAKDFGFKRVSIVEHF' A
#
# COMPACT_ATOMS: atom_id res chain seq x y z
N MET A 1 0.87 -8.61 1.86
CA MET A 1 0.47 -8.97 0.49
C MET A 1 1.69 -8.73 -0.39
N GLU A 2 2.15 -9.73 -1.13
CA GLU A 2 3.35 -9.56 -1.95
C GLU A 2 3.01 -8.78 -3.24
N PHE A 3 4.03 -8.26 -3.92
CA PHE A 3 3.85 -7.41 -5.10
C PHE A 3 2.93 -8.02 -6.17
N TYR A 4 3.08 -9.32 -6.43
CA TYR A 4 2.29 -10.02 -7.45
C TYR A 4 0.81 -10.15 -7.05
N ASP A 5 0.52 -10.34 -5.77
CA ASP A 5 -0.84 -10.43 -5.24
C ASP A 5 -1.58 -9.10 -5.41
N VAL A 6 -0.87 -7.98 -5.20
CA VAL A 6 -1.43 -6.63 -5.37
C VAL A 6 -1.81 -6.37 -6.82
N GLN A 7 -0.92 -6.73 -7.76
CA GLN A 7 -1.18 -6.59 -9.19
C GLN A 7 -2.46 -7.35 -9.59
N ILE A 8 -2.57 -8.63 -9.21
CA ILE A 8 -3.76 -9.45 -9.49
C ILE A 8 -5.00 -8.87 -8.80
N GLY A 9 -4.89 -8.53 -7.52
CA GLY A 9 -6.00 -8.03 -6.72
C GLY A 9 -6.57 -6.74 -7.29
N PHE A 10 -5.73 -5.85 -7.82
CA PHE A 10 -6.18 -4.66 -8.54
C PHE A 10 -6.87 -5.01 -9.86
N GLU A 11 -6.25 -5.86 -10.69
CA GLU A 11 -6.78 -6.23 -12.01
C GLU A 11 -8.16 -6.91 -11.94
N ILE A 12 -8.40 -7.75 -10.92
CA ILE A 12 -9.70 -8.42 -10.73
C ILE A 12 -10.71 -7.57 -9.94
N GLY A 13 -10.35 -6.35 -9.54
CA GLY A 13 -11.22 -5.45 -8.78
C GLY A 13 -11.42 -5.81 -7.31
N ALA A 14 -10.54 -6.65 -6.74
CA ALA A 14 -10.55 -7.00 -5.32
C ALA A 14 -9.96 -5.88 -4.44
N LEU A 15 -9.15 -4.98 -5.00
CA LEU A 15 -8.56 -3.84 -4.29
C LEU A 15 -9.11 -2.52 -4.82
N LYS A 16 -9.54 -1.64 -3.92
CA LYS A 16 -10.23 -0.37 -4.24
C LYS A 16 -9.32 0.85 -4.12
N GLU A 17 -8.43 0.86 -3.14
CA GLU A 17 -7.63 2.05 -2.79
C GLU A 17 -6.27 1.64 -2.24
N ALA A 18 -5.26 2.47 -2.49
CA ALA A 18 -3.98 2.41 -1.80
C ALA A 18 -3.90 3.54 -0.76
N LEU A 19 -3.52 3.19 0.46
CA LEU A 19 -3.28 4.10 1.57
C LEU A 19 -1.80 4.07 1.92
N ILE A 20 -1.24 5.23 2.21
CA ILE A 20 0.14 5.36 2.68
C ILE A 20 0.09 5.94 4.08
N GLU A 21 0.70 5.24 5.02
CA GLU A 21 0.70 5.58 6.44
C GLU A 21 2.10 5.46 7.03
N PRO A 22 2.42 6.17 8.12
CA PRO A 22 3.66 5.97 8.86
C PRO A 22 3.78 4.51 9.32
N GLY A 23 4.95 3.91 9.10
CA GLY A 23 5.26 2.59 9.61
C GLY A 23 5.28 2.59 11.14
N THR A 24 4.75 1.54 11.75
CA THR A 24 4.64 1.41 13.22
C THR A 24 5.98 1.10 13.89
N GLU A 25 6.85 0.36 13.22
CA GLU A 25 8.14 -0.09 13.77
C GLU A 25 9.37 0.65 13.21
N GLY A 26 9.18 1.59 12.26
CA GLY A 26 10.30 2.25 11.58
C GLY A 26 10.00 3.66 11.11
N ASN A 27 11.04 4.50 11.06
CA ASN A 27 10.98 5.84 10.47
C ASN A 27 10.82 5.72 8.94
N GLY A 28 9.58 5.57 8.49
CA GLY A 28 9.23 5.46 7.09
C GLY A 28 7.73 5.30 6.89
N TRP A 29 7.35 4.97 5.67
CA TRP A 29 5.98 4.84 5.20
C TRP A 29 5.72 3.40 4.78
N VAL A 30 4.52 2.90 5.01
CA VAL A 30 4.03 1.63 4.49
C VAL A 30 2.84 1.87 3.58
N ILE A 31 2.63 0.96 2.64
CA ILE A 31 1.46 1.00 1.75
C ILE A 31 0.50 -0.07 2.24
N GLN A 32 -0.75 0.30 2.47
CA GLN A 32 -1.86 -0.61 2.67
C GLN A 32 -2.83 -0.56 1.51
N PHE A 33 -3.43 -1.69 1.19
CA PHE A 33 -4.48 -1.77 0.18
C PHE A 33 -5.81 -2.08 0.85
N ARG A 34 -6.82 -1.28 0.53
CA ARG A 34 -8.19 -1.49 0.96
C ARG A 34 -8.87 -2.43 -0.01
N ASP A 35 -9.35 -3.56 0.50
CA ASP A 35 -10.10 -4.52 -0.30
C ASP A 35 -11.60 -4.17 -0.42
N ILE A 36 -12.37 -5.08 -1.04
CA ILE A 36 -13.81 -4.88 -1.20
C ILE A 36 -14.60 -4.87 0.11
N ASP A 37 -14.07 -5.48 1.17
CA ASP A 37 -14.68 -5.64 2.48
C ASP A 37 -14.15 -4.60 3.49
N ASP A 38 -13.47 -3.57 3.00
CA ASP A 38 -12.82 -2.52 3.80
C ASP A 38 -11.69 -3.02 4.71
N SER A 39 -11.16 -4.22 4.46
CA SER A 39 -9.97 -4.73 5.14
C SER A 39 -8.72 -4.07 4.58
N LEU A 40 -7.76 -3.79 5.45
CA LEU A 40 -6.48 -3.18 5.11
C LEU A 40 -5.39 -4.25 5.05
N LEU A 41 -4.74 -4.35 3.89
CA LEU A 41 -3.76 -5.38 3.60
C LEU A 41 -2.41 -4.71 3.32
N PRO A 42 -1.40 -4.82 4.20
CA PRO A 42 -0.11 -4.17 4.01
C PRO A 42 0.67 -4.81 2.87
N LEU A 43 1.42 -3.98 2.13
CA LEU A 43 2.43 -4.44 1.18
C LEU A 43 3.57 -5.11 1.95
N THR A 44 3.89 -6.34 1.58
CA THR A 44 4.99 -7.11 2.17
C THR A 44 6.06 -7.43 1.14
N ASN A 45 7.27 -7.71 1.62
CA ASN A 45 8.37 -8.26 0.84
C ASN A 45 9.00 -9.39 1.65
N GLY A 46 8.78 -10.63 1.23
CA GLY A 46 9.24 -11.81 1.97
C GLY A 46 8.56 -11.96 3.33
N GLY A 47 7.28 -11.57 3.44
CA GLY A 47 6.49 -11.70 4.68
C GLY A 47 6.67 -10.58 5.70
N HIS A 48 7.56 -9.61 5.46
CA HIS A 48 7.72 -8.43 6.29
C HIS A 48 7.11 -7.20 5.62
N GLU A 49 6.56 -6.28 6.41
CA GLU A 49 6.04 -5.01 5.87
C GLU A 49 7.13 -4.28 5.09
N ARG A 50 6.75 -3.80 3.91
CA ARG A 50 7.66 -3.03 3.07
C ARG A 50 7.63 -1.58 3.50
N VAL A 51 8.71 -1.16 4.17
CA VAL A 51 8.91 0.23 4.61
C VAL A 51 9.64 1.03 3.52
N PHE A 52 9.13 2.23 3.26
CA PHE A 52 9.68 3.22 2.33
C PHE A 52 10.19 4.44 3.12
N HIS A 53 11.45 4.83 2.93
CA HIS A 53 11.98 6.04 3.59
C HIS A 53 11.58 7.34 2.87
N ASP A 54 10.94 7.23 1.71
CA ASP A 54 10.52 8.36 0.89
C ASP A 54 9.05 8.16 0.47
N LEU A 55 8.22 9.14 0.83
CA LEU A 55 6.79 9.19 0.52
C LEU A 55 6.52 9.26 -0.99
N ASP A 56 7.39 9.92 -1.76
CA ASP A 56 7.24 10.03 -3.21
C ASP A 56 7.46 8.67 -3.88
N VAL A 57 8.40 7.87 -3.35
CA VAL A 57 8.66 6.51 -3.84
C VAL A 57 7.45 5.61 -3.56
N ALA A 58 6.88 5.66 -2.35
CA ALA A 58 5.69 4.90 -2.01
C ALA A 58 4.48 5.30 -2.88
N THR A 59 4.29 6.62 -3.10
CA THR A 59 3.22 7.16 -3.94
C THR A 59 3.35 6.74 -5.39
N ARG A 60 4.57 6.79 -5.94
CA ARG A 60 4.84 6.33 -7.31
C ARG A 60 4.51 4.85 -7.46
N LEU A 61 4.92 4.02 -6.51
CA LEU A 61 4.64 2.58 -6.57
C LEU A 61 3.14 2.28 -6.57
N ALA A 62 2.38 2.95 -5.71
CA ALA A 62 0.92 2.81 -5.68
C ALA A 62 0.27 3.19 -7.02
N LYS A 63 0.77 4.24 -7.68
CA LYS A 63 0.32 4.64 -9.02
C LYS A 63 0.72 3.65 -10.10
N ASP A 64 1.91 3.06 -10.01
CA ASP A 64 2.41 2.06 -10.97
C ASP A 64 1.54 0.78 -10.96
N PHE A 65 0.93 0.42 -9.82
CA PHE A 65 -0.10 -0.64 -9.74
C PHE A 65 -1.43 -0.26 -10.42
N GLY A 66 -1.68 1.03 -10.66
CA GLY A 66 -2.91 1.53 -11.30
C GLY A 66 -3.88 2.24 -10.34
N PHE A 67 -3.57 2.35 -9.05
CA PHE A 67 -4.42 3.08 -8.10
C PHE A 67 -4.42 4.58 -8.42
N LYS A 68 -5.55 5.10 -8.88
CA LYS A 68 -5.73 6.53 -9.20
C LYS A 68 -5.84 7.41 -7.96
N ARG A 69 -6.34 6.83 -6.86
CA ARG A 69 -6.51 7.51 -5.58
C ARG A 69 -5.53 6.88 -4.58
N VAL A 70 -4.60 7.70 -4.11
CA VAL A 70 -3.63 7.37 -3.07
C VAL A 70 -3.89 8.34 -1.93
N SER A 71 -4.24 7.80 -0.76
CA SER A 71 -4.54 8.60 0.43
C SER A 71 -3.36 8.53 1.40
N ILE A 72 -2.90 9.67 1.90
CA ILE A 72 -1.85 9.74 2.92
C ILE A 72 -2.53 9.93 4.26
N VAL A 73 -2.27 9.03 5.20
CA VAL A 73 -2.83 9.06 6.55
C VAL A 73 -1.71 9.45 7.51
N GLU A 74 -1.81 10.64 8.11
CA GLU A 74 -0.90 11.07 9.17
C GLU A 74 -1.56 10.87 10.53
N HIS A 75 -0.87 10.22 11.46
CA HIS A 75 -1.30 10.09 12.84
C HIS A 75 -0.60 11.19 13.67
N PHE A 76 -1.35 12.25 14.01
CA PHE A 76 -0.92 13.34 14.91
C PHE A 76 -1.34 13.08 16.35
#